data_AF-A0A9P7NKE4-F1
#
_entry.id   AF-A0A9P7NKE4-F1
#
_cell.length_a   1.000
_cell.length_b   1.000
_cell.length_c   1.000
_cell.angle_alpha   90.00
_cell.angle_beta   90.00
_cell.angle_gamma   90.00
#
_symmetry.space_group_name_H-M   'P 1'
#
loop_
_entity.id
_entity.type
_entity.pdbx_description
1 polymer ?
#
loop_
_entity_poly.entity_id
_entity_poly.type
_entity_poly.pdbx_seq_one_letter_code
_entity_poly.pdbx_strand_id
1 'polypeptide(L)'
;MAGKNAYFAASVTIRFVTLVRQSDTDASSITFRRVLEDLREGNTDPTDFRTLKPRLLSTFERRERPTFEEQAVYLFATRASVFDMNYSRLCEANVPVLLLRARHSNPRYALISSKEFNDLTAELPLTIGAGLC
;
A
#
# COMPACT_ATOMS: atom_id res chain seq x y z
N MET A 1 -3.28 22.63 39.36
CA MET A 1 -4.45 22.84 38.49
C MET A 1 -4.18 22.54 37.00
N ALA A 2 -2.94 22.54 36.50
CA ALA A 2 -2.65 22.28 35.09
C ALA A 2 -2.94 20.84 34.60
N GLY A 3 -2.70 19.81 35.43
CA GLY A 3 -2.92 18.40 35.05
C GLY A 3 -4.39 17.99 34.87
N LYS A 4 -5.31 18.66 35.58
CA LYS A 4 -6.76 18.38 35.49
C LYS A 4 -7.35 18.88 34.17
N ASN A 5 -6.85 20.00 33.65
CA ASN A 5 -7.28 20.56 32.37
C ASN A 5 -6.69 19.83 31.17
N ALA A 6 -5.47 19.28 31.29
CA ALA A 6 -4.87 18.43 30.25
C ALA A 6 -5.60 17.09 30.08
N TYR A 7 -6.15 16.53 31.16
CA TYR A 7 -6.98 15.31 31.11
C TYR A 7 -8.29 15.53 30.31
N PHE A 8 -8.91 16.70 30.41
CA PHE A 8 -10.08 17.07 29.61
C PHE A 8 -9.76 17.54 28.18
N ALA A 9 -8.50 17.91 27.90
CA ALA A 9 -8.07 18.24 26.53
C ALA A 9 -8.10 17.01 25.60
N ALA A 10 -8.10 15.79 26.17
CA ALA A 10 -8.29 14.53 25.45
C ALA A 10 -9.77 14.12 25.29
N SER A 11 -10.73 15.01 25.60
CA SER A 11 -12.17 14.71 25.51
C SER A 11 -12.84 15.14 24.20
N VAL A 12 -12.06 15.58 23.19
CA VAL A 12 -12.60 16.05 21.90
C VAL A 12 -12.22 15.06 20.80
N THR A 13 -13.21 14.34 20.28
CA THR A 13 -13.08 13.54 19.07
C THR A 13 -13.47 14.38 17.85
N ILE A 14 -12.51 14.66 16.97
CA ILE A 14 -12.78 15.30 15.68
C ILE A 14 -12.92 14.20 14.63
N ARG A 15 -14.09 14.10 13.98
CA ARG A 15 -14.33 13.16 12.89
C ARG A 15 -14.37 13.92 11.56
N PHE A 16 -13.44 13.59 10.68
CA PHE A 16 -13.52 14.01 9.28
C PHE A 16 -14.57 13.14 8.56
N VAL A 17 -15.57 13.79 7.99
CA VAL A 17 -16.68 13.13 7.27
C VAL A 17 -16.57 13.28 5.75
N THR A 18 -15.77 14.22 5.27
CA THR A 18 -15.60 14.47 3.85
C THR A 18 -14.53 13.55 3.26
N LEU A 19 -14.92 12.72 2.30
CA LEU A 19 -14.00 11.90 1.51
C LEU A 19 -13.39 12.75 0.38
N VAL A 20 -12.07 12.97 0.44
CA VAL A 20 -11.34 13.77 -0.57
C VAL A 20 -10.78 12.89 -1.71
N ARG A 21 -10.46 11.62 -1.43
CA ARG A 21 -10.11 10.64 -2.48
C ARG A 21 -11.41 10.18 -3.16
N GLN A 22 -11.38 9.83 -4.45
CA GLN A 22 -12.56 9.36 -5.19
C GLN A 22 -13.73 10.37 -5.15
N SER A 23 -13.42 11.66 -5.30
CA SER A 23 -14.39 12.77 -5.20
C SER A 23 -15.37 12.86 -6.38
N ASP A 24 -15.25 11.96 -7.35
CA ASP A 24 -16.08 11.96 -8.54
C ASP A 24 -17.56 11.76 -8.18
N THR A 25 -18.40 12.52 -8.89
CA THR A 25 -19.84 12.62 -8.63
C THR A 25 -20.67 11.75 -9.55
N ASP A 26 -20.04 10.96 -10.43
CA ASP A 26 -20.73 10.01 -11.26
C ASP A 26 -21.33 8.87 -10.43
N ALA A 27 -22.41 8.28 -10.95
CA ALA A 27 -23.17 7.25 -10.23
C ALA A 27 -22.30 6.04 -9.87
N SER A 28 -21.34 5.64 -10.71
CA SER A 28 -20.44 4.50 -10.45
C SER A 28 -19.51 4.80 -9.28
N SER A 29 -18.94 6.01 -9.22
CA SER A 29 -18.08 6.46 -8.12
C SER A 29 -18.85 6.61 -6.81
N ILE A 30 -20.10 7.08 -6.84
CA ILE A 30 -20.96 7.13 -5.64
C ILE A 30 -21.25 5.71 -5.13
N THR A 31 -21.67 4.78 -6.01
CA THR A 31 -21.92 3.38 -5.64
C THR A 31 -20.68 2.72 -5.07
N PHE A 32 -19.52 2.94 -5.69
CA PHE A 32 -18.27 2.36 -5.21
C PHE A 32 -17.86 2.90 -3.84
N ARG A 33 -18.02 4.20 -3.58
CA ARG A 33 -17.77 4.80 -2.26
C ARG A 33 -18.65 4.18 -1.18
N ARG A 34 -19.94 4.01 -1.46
CA ARG A 34 -20.88 3.34 -0.54
C ARG A 34 -20.41 1.93 -0.19
N VAL A 35 -20.01 1.13 -1.18
CA VAL A 35 -19.47 -0.22 -0.95
C VAL A 35 -18.24 -0.21 -0.04
N LEU A 36 -17.34 0.79 -0.18
CA LEU A 36 -16.18 0.92 0.70
C LEU A 36 -16.55 1.32 2.14
N GLU A 37 -17.61 2.11 2.32
CA GLU A 37 -18.16 2.45 3.63
C GLU A 37 -18.81 1.22 4.28
N ASP A 38 -19.61 0.45 3.53
CA ASP A 38 -20.25 -0.78 4.01
C ASP A 38 -19.19 -1.82 4.41
N LEU A 39 -18.12 -1.98 3.63
CA LEU A 39 -16.95 -2.80 3.98
C LEU A 39 -16.27 -2.35 5.26
N ARG A 40 -16.14 -1.04 5.47
CA ARG A 40 -15.51 -0.47 6.67
C ARG A 40 -16.35 -0.74 7.93
N GLU A 41 -17.67 -0.71 7.80
CA GLU A 41 -18.61 -0.95 8.90
C GLU A 41 -18.88 -2.45 9.14
N GLY A 42 -18.42 -3.32 8.21
CA GLY A 42 -18.68 -4.76 8.26
C GLY A 42 -20.08 -5.15 7.78
N ASN A 43 -20.81 -4.22 7.15
CA ASN A 43 -22.18 -4.39 6.65
C ASN A 43 -22.19 -4.89 5.20
N THR A 44 -21.39 -5.90 4.87
CA THR A 44 -21.21 -6.34 3.48
C THR A 44 -22.41 -7.15 2.96
N ASP A 45 -22.96 -6.74 1.82
CA ASP A 45 -23.97 -7.48 1.06
C ASP A 45 -23.30 -8.23 -0.11
N PRO A 46 -23.71 -9.46 -0.45
CA PRO A 46 -23.40 -10.09 -1.74
C PRO A 46 -23.54 -9.18 -2.99
N THR A 47 -24.42 -8.17 -2.97
CA THR A 47 -24.54 -7.20 -4.07
C THR A 47 -23.31 -6.29 -4.18
N ASP A 48 -22.60 -6.00 -3.09
CA ASP A 48 -21.36 -5.22 -3.08
C ASP A 48 -20.25 -5.91 -3.86
N PHE A 49 -20.22 -7.25 -3.80
CA PHE A 49 -19.26 -8.04 -4.56
C PHE A 49 -19.43 -7.87 -6.07
N ARG A 50 -20.65 -7.58 -6.56
CA ARG A 50 -20.88 -7.27 -7.98
C ARG A 50 -20.22 -5.96 -8.39
N THR A 51 -20.11 -5.01 -7.47
CA THR A 51 -19.40 -3.75 -7.68
C THR A 51 -17.88 -3.96 -7.66
N LEU A 52 -17.37 -4.86 -6.83
CA LEU A 52 -15.93 -5.12 -6.70
C LEU A 52 -15.36 -6.03 -7.80
N LYS A 53 -16.11 -7.05 -8.22
CA LYS A 53 -15.64 -8.09 -9.16
C LYS A 53 -15.05 -7.55 -10.48
N PRO A 54 -15.65 -6.53 -11.14
CA PRO A 54 -15.07 -5.95 -12.36
C PRO A 54 -13.71 -5.28 -12.14
N ARG A 55 -13.38 -4.89 -10.90
CA ARG A 55 -12.14 -4.21 -10.51
C ARG A 55 -11.00 -5.18 -10.18
N LEU A 56 -11.25 -6.49 -10.23
CA LEU A 56 -10.21 -7.50 -10.09
C LEU A 56 -9.38 -7.56 -11.36
N LEU A 57 -8.05 -7.58 -11.23
CA LEU A 57 -7.12 -7.68 -12.37
C LEU A 57 -7.42 -8.87 -13.28
N SER A 58 -7.92 -9.99 -12.71
CA SER A 58 -8.31 -11.18 -13.47
C SER A 58 -9.48 -10.93 -14.44
N THR A 59 -10.30 -9.91 -14.17
CA THR A 59 -11.47 -9.53 -14.96
C THR A 59 -11.13 -8.50 -16.04
N PHE A 60 -9.95 -7.87 -15.97
CA PHE A 60 -9.55 -6.86 -16.97
C PHE A 60 -9.36 -7.50 -18.34
N GLU A 61 -9.71 -6.76 -19.39
CA GLU A 61 -9.47 -7.19 -20.75
C GLU A 61 -7.97 -7.31 -21.03
N ARG A 62 -7.57 -8.26 -21.88
CA ARG A 62 -6.14 -8.52 -22.17
C ARG A 62 -5.37 -7.27 -22.62
N ARG A 63 -6.05 -6.31 -23.26
CA ARG A 63 -5.48 -5.06 -23.74
C ARG A 63 -5.23 -4.02 -22.64
N GLU A 64 -5.97 -4.09 -21.52
CA GLU A 64 -5.85 -3.13 -20.41
C GLU A 64 -4.88 -3.61 -19.34
N ARG A 65 -4.66 -4.94 -19.24
CA ARG A 65 -3.76 -5.56 -18.25
C ARG A 65 -2.34 -4.99 -18.27
N PRO A 66 -1.65 -4.82 -19.41
CA PRO A 66 -0.26 -4.36 -19.41
C PRO A 66 -0.12 -2.98 -18.76
N THR A 67 -1.03 -2.04 -19.04
CA THR A 67 -1.02 -0.70 -18.45
C THR A 67 -1.11 -0.75 -16.92
N PHE A 68 -1.98 -1.59 -16.39
CA PHE A 68 -2.10 -1.76 -14.93
C PHE A 68 -0.92 -2.52 -14.33
N GLU A 69 -0.41 -3.54 -15.03
CA GLU A 69 0.75 -4.31 -14.57
C GLU A 69 2.01 -3.47 -14.45
N GLU A 70 2.21 -2.55 -15.40
CA GLU A 70 3.34 -1.62 -15.44
C GLU A 70 3.20 -0.46 -14.45
N GLN A 71 2.00 0.11 -14.28
CA GLN A 71 1.82 1.38 -13.58
C GLN A 71 1.20 1.26 -12.17
N ALA A 72 0.49 0.17 -11.87
CA ALA A 72 -0.23 0.07 -10.62
C ALA A 72 0.68 -0.34 -9.45
N VAL A 73 0.35 0.19 -8.26
CA VAL A 73 0.93 -0.27 -6.99
C VAL A 73 0.13 -1.48 -6.49
N TYR A 74 0.83 -2.59 -6.28
CA TYR A 74 0.24 -3.82 -5.78
C TYR A 74 0.26 -3.86 -4.26
N LEU A 75 -0.89 -4.19 -3.66
CA LEU A 75 -1.02 -4.37 -2.22
C LEU A 75 -1.03 -5.86 -1.90
N PHE A 76 -0.14 -6.27 -1.00
CA PHE A 76 -0.07 -7.64 -0.51
C PHE A 76 -0.25 -7.67 1.01
N ALA A 77 -0.79 -8.78 1.51
CA ALA A 77 -1.00 -8.98 2.93
C ALA A 77 0.30 -9.14 3.73
N THR A 78 1.38 -9.61 3.08
CA THR A 78 2.65 -9.88 3.75
C THR A 78 3.82 -9.22 3.05
N ARG A 79 4.85 -8.88 3.83
CA ARG A 79 6.10 -8.29 3.32
C ARG A 79 6.88 -9.24 2.43
N ALA A 80 6.87 -10.54 2.76
CA ALA A 80 7.51 -11.56 1.94
C ALA A 80 6.93 -11.53 0.52
N SER A 81 5.59 -11.48 0.40
CA SER A 81 4.93 -11.35 -0.90
C SER A 81 5.28 -10.05 -1.64
N VAL A 82 5.42 -8.92 -0.92
CA VAL A 82 5.89 -7.65 -1.53
C VAL A 82 7.32 -7.81 -2.06
N PHE A 83 8.22 -8.39 -1.25
CA PHE A 83 9.61 -8.60 -1.63
C PHE A 83 9.72 -9.53 -2.85
N ASP A 84 9.04 -10.67 -2.83
CA ASP A 84 9.07 -11.66 -3.92
C ASP A 84 8.56 -11.04 -5.23
N MET A 85 7.46 -10.27 -5.18
CA MET A 85 6.93 -9.57 -6.34
C MET A 85 7.90 -8.51 -6.87
N ASN A 86 8.43 -7.65 -6.01
CA ASN A 86 9.35 -6.59 -6.42
C ASN A 86 10.67 -7.16 -6.97
N TYR A 87 11.19 -8.22 -6.34
CA TYR A 87 12.39 -8.91 -6.79
C TYR A 87 12.18 -9.59 -8.15
N SER A 88 11.03 -10.24 -8.36
CA SER A 88 10.68 -10.86 -9.65
C SER A 88 10.62 -9.81 -10.76
N ARG A 89 9.98 -8.65 -10.52
CA ARG A 89 9.93 -7.54 -11.47
C ARG A 89 11.31 -6.97 -11.80
N LEU A 90 12.18 -6.85 -10.79
CA LEU A 90 13.58 -6.43 -10.98
C LEU A 90 14.33 -7.39 -11.92
N CYS A 91 14.12 -8.70 -11.77
CA CYS A 91 14.71 -9.71 -12.65
C CYS A 91 14.12 -9.66 -14.07
N GLU A 92 12.81 -9.45 -14.19
CA GLU A 92 12.10 -9.40 -15.48
C GLU A 92 12.41 -8.14 -16.30
N ALA A 93 12.82 -7.05 -15.65
CA ALA A 93 13.13 -5.78 -16.31
C ALA A 93 14.27 -5.89 -17.35
N ASN A 94 15.06 -6.97 -17.31
CA ASN A 94 16.14 -7.27 -18.26
C ASN A 94 17.13 -6.10 -18.46
N VAL A 95 17.43 -5.40 -17.36
CA VAL A 95 18.35 -4.27 -17.28
C VAL A 95 19.35 -4.52 -16.15
N PRO A 96 20.55 -3.90 -16.19
CA PRO A 96 21.54 -4.07 -15.13
C PRO A 96 20.98 -3.70 -13.75
N VAL A 97 21.25 -4.55 -12.76
CA VAL A 97 20.86 -4.34 -11.36
C VAL A 97 22.07 -3.89 -10.56
N LEU A 98 21.94 -2.76 -9.86
CA LEU A 98 22.90 -2.26 -8.89
C LEU A 98 22.52 -2.75 -7.50
N LEU A 99 23.44 -3.43 -6.82
CA LEU A 99 23.26 -3.83 -5.43
C LEU A 99 23.87 -2.79 -4.49
N LEU A 100 23.03 -2.03 -3.80
CA LEU A 100 23.47 -1.14 -2.74
C LEU A 100 23.60 -1.91 -1.44
N ARG A 101 24.76 -1.77 -0.77
CA ARG A 101 25.02 -2.40 0.53
C ARG A 101 25.15 -1.34 1.62
N ALA A 102 24.44 -1.55 2.71
CA ALA A 102 24.54 -0.70 3.88
C ALA A 102 25.93 -0.79 4.50
N ARG A 103 26.45 0.36 4.94
CA ARG A 103 27.66 0.42 5.76
C ARG A 103 27.25 0.65 7.20
N HIS A 104 27.55 -0.32 8.06
CA HIS A 104 27.28 -0.20 9.49
C HIS A 104 28.42 0.55 10.18
N SER A 105 28.10 1.59 10.95
CA SER A 105 29.07 2.33 11.76
C SER A 105 29.63 1.50 12.91
N ASN A 106 28.88 0.49 13.37
CA ASN A 106 29.30 -0.48 14.37
C ASN A 106 28.94 -1.90 13.91
N PRO A 107 29.87 -2.88 13.99
CA PRO A 107 29.60 -4.28 13.61
C PRO A 107 28.39 -4.90 14.31
N ARG A 108 28.06 -4.47 15.54
CA ARG A 108 26.87 -4.96 16.26
C ARG A 108 25.55 -4.63 15.54
N TYR A 109 25.51 -3.54 14.78
CA TYR A 109 24.32 -3.15 14.03
C TYR A 109 24.10 -3.98 12.77
N ALA A 110 25.12 -4.69 12.28
CA ALA A 110 24.97 -5.63 11.17
C ALA A 110 24.18 -6.89 11.58
N LEU A 111 24.06 -7.15 12.88
CA LEU A 111 23.33 -8.31 13.44
C LEU A 111 21.88 -7.96 13.81
N ILE A 112 21.52 -6.68 13.79
CA ILE A 112 20.15 -6.23 14.08
C ILE A 112 19.27 -6.59 12.88
N SER A 113 18.11 -7.18 13.16
CA SER A 113 17.18 -7.55 12.10
C SER A 113 16.63 -6.29 11.40
N SER A 114 16.33 -6.39 10.10
CA SER A 114 15.72 -5.25 9.37
C SER A 114 14.47 -4.74 10.06
N LYS A 115 13.66 -5.62 10.65
CA LYS A 115 12.46 -5.28 11.42
C LYS A 115 12.74 -4.34 12.60
N GLU A 116 13.87 -4.49 13.26
CA GLU A 116 14.30 -3.63 14.37
C GLU A 116 14.93 -2.32 13.87
N PHE A 117 15.15 -2.19 12.56
CA PHE A 117 15.76 -1.04 11.91
C PHE A 117 14.82 -0.38 10.89
N ASN A 118 13.56 -0.13 11.29
CA ASN A 118 12.52 0.46 10.43
C ASN A 118 12.38 -0.22 9.06
N ASP A 119 12.68 -1.52 9.02
CA ASP A 119 12.65 -2.37 7.85
C ASP A 119 13.59 -1.98 6.70
N LEU A 120 14.59 -1.15 6.99
CA LEU A 120 15.70 -0.93 6.08
C LEU A 120 16.51 -2.22 5.97
N THR A 121 16.64 -2.71 4.74
CA THR A 121 17.43 -3.91 4.43
C THR A 121 18.90 -3.54 4.30
N ALA A 122 19.78 -4.46 4.70
CA ALA A 122 21.23 -4.27 4.54
C ALA A 122 21.66 -4.29 3.07
N GLU A 123 20.86 -4.89 2.20
CA GLU A 123 21.06 -4.90 0.76
C GLU A 123 19.79 -4.39 0.05
N LEU A 124 19.98 -3.51 -0.94
CA LEU A 124 18.91 -2.93 -1.74
C LEU A 124 19.28 -3.06 -3.23
N PRO A 125 18.69 -4.02 -3.96
CA PRO A 125 18.85 -4.14 -5.40
C PRO A 125 17.99 -3.09 -6.11
N LEU A 126 18.58 -2.37 -7.07
CA LEU A 126 17.94 -1.30 -7.83
C LEU A 126 18.24 -1.44 -9.32
N THR A 127 17.32 -0.96 -10.15
CA THR A 127 17.57 -0.77 -11.58
C THR A 127 16.99 0.55 -12.07
N ILE A 128 17.42 0.99 -13.25
CA ILE A 128 16.92 2.24 -13.86
C ILE A 128 15.42 2.08 -14.12
N GLY A 129 14.63 3.07 -13.69
CA GLY A 129 13.17 3.06 -13.83
C GLY A 129 12.43 2.38 -12.68
N ALA A 130 13.12 1.85 -11.66
CA ALA A 130 12.46 1.30 -10.47
C ALA A 130 11.71 2.39 -9.68
N GLY A 131 10.45 2.11 -9.33
CA GLY A 131 9.68 2.93 -8.40
C GLY A 131 10.19 2.76 -6.96
N LEU A 132 10.39 3.88 -6.26
CA LEU A 132 10.89 3.92 -4.88
C LEU A 132 9.85 4.58 -3.97
N CYS A 133 9.75 4.08 -2.75
CA CYS A 133 8.89 4.60 -1.69
C CYS A 133 9.70 4.91 -0.43
#